data_AF-A0A4R1JZC4-F1
#
_entry.id   AF-A0A4R1JZC4-F1
#
_cell.length_a   1.000
_cell.length_b   1.000
_cell.length_c   1.000
_cell.angle_alpha   90.00
_cell.angle_beta   90.00
_cell.angle_gamma   90.00
#
_symmetry.space_group_name_H-M   'P 1'
#
loop_
_entity.id
_entity.type
_entity.pdbx_description
1 polymer ?
#
loop_
_entity_poly.entity_id
_entity_poly.type
_entity_poly.pdbx_seq_one_letter_code
_entity_poly.pdbx_strand_id
1 'polypeptide(L)'
;MKIILLLTLLIWGTLAQAQTATATAGNTTVVAKAPSTQTKTTRSSSSVSISNSDDSYSLLANFDASKSKKLEKLLSDNLDNDMESTERGSKIWKKDNNGETAYSFVLKEGKLKVSIDKELVSNETFEKLKTLGDKISETLSKN
;
A
#
# COMPACT_ATOMS: atom_id res chain seq x y z
N MET A 1 -19.83 -17.92 -44.68
CA MET A 1 -19.40 -19.25 -44.21
C MET A 1 -19.73 -19.34 -42.72
N LYS A 2 -20.48 -20.38 -42.31
CA LYS A 2 -20.84 -20.65 -40.92
C LYS A 2 -19.85 -21.69 -40.39
N ILE A 3 -19.22 -21.42 -39.25
CA ILE A 3 -18.65 -22.45 -38.38
C ILE A 3 -19.14 -22.16 -36.96
N ILE A 4 -19.91 -23.11 -36.44
CA ILE A 4 -20.27 -23.28 -35.03
C ILE A 4 -19.78 -24.69 -34.69
N LEU A 5 -19.03 -24.83 -33.60
CA LEU A 5 -19.00 -25.99 -32.67
C LEU A 5 -17.98 -25.66 -31.56
N LEU A 6 -18.36 -25.26 -30.33
CA LEU A 6 -18.81 -26.06 -29.16
C LEU A 6 -17.78 -27.10 -28.68
N LEU A 7 -17.26 -26.95 -27.45
CA LEU A 7 -17.01 -27.99 -26.42
C LEU A 7 -16.20 -27.38 -25.23
N THR A 8 -16.79 -27.06 -24.07
CA THR A 8 -17.05 -27.87 -22.85
C THR A 8 -15.91 -27.94 -21.81
N LEU A 9 -16.25 -27.51 -20.58
CA LEU A 9 -16.00 -28.16 -19.26
C LEU A 9 -14.56 -28.45 -18.77
N LEU A 10 -14.15 -27.84 -17.64
CA LEU A 10 -13.90 -28.48 -16.32
C LEU A 10 -13.30 -27.46 -15.32
N ILE A 11 -14.02 -26.99 -14.30
CA ILE A 11 -14.06 -27.41 -12.87
C ILE A 11 -12.91 -26.88 -11.96
N TRP A 12 -13.37 -26.38 -10.80
CA TRP A 12 -12.74 -25.88 -9.59
C TRP A 12 -11.45 -26.54 -9.04
N GLY A 13 -10.67 -25.73 -8.30
CA GLY A 13 -9.58 -26.18 -7.42
C GLY A 13 -9.29 -25.22 -6.25
N THR A 14 -10.09 -25.37 -5.19
CA THR A 14 -9.83 -25.18 -3.74
C THR A 14 -8.85 -24.13 -3.19
N LEU A 15 -9.37 -23.32 -2.26
CA LEU A 15 -8.64 -22.64 -1.18
C LEU A 15 -7.85 -23.65 -0.33
N ALA A 16 -6.54 -23.44 -0.18
CA ALA A 16 -5.74 -24.06 0.88
C ALA A 16 -5.57 -23.05 2.03
N GLN A 17 -6.35 -23.21 3.10
CA GLN A 17 -6.01 -22.63 4.39
C GLN A 17 -5.03 -23.58 5.09
N ALA A 18 -3.74 -23.24 5.07
CA ALA A 18 -2.76 -23.90 5.92
C ALA A 18 -2.82 -23.26 7.31
N GLN A 19 -3.58 -23.87 8.23
CA GLN A 19 -3.50 -23.55 9.66
C GLN A 19 -2.61 -24.61 10.31
N THR A 20 -1.38 -24.24 10.69
CA THR A 20 -0.56 -25.04 11.60
C THR A 20 -0.80 -24.55 13.02
N ALA A 21 -1.56 -25.32 13.78
CA ALA A 21 -1.58 -25.25 15.23
C ALA A 21 -0.35 -25.99 15.77
N THR A 22 0.50 -25.29 16.52
CA THR A 22 1.47 -25.94 17.40
C THR A 22 1.02 -25.68 18.83
N ALA A 23 0.52 -26.73 19.48
CA ALA A 23 0.32 -26.76 20.91
C ALA A 23 1.68 -26.79 21.61
N THR A 24 1.87 -25.95 22.61
CA THR A 24 2.87 -26.20 23.66
C THR A 24 2.23 -25.89 24.99
N ALA A 25 2.03 -26.95 25.77
CA ALA A 25 1.67 -26.88 27.17
C ALA A 25 2.85 -26.28 27.95
N GLY A 26 2.60 -25.18 28.63
CA GLY A 26 3.48 -24.58 29.61
C GLY A 26 2.65 -24.20 30.82
N ASN A 27 2.92 -24.87 31.93
CA ASN A 27 2.28 -24.70 33.22
C ASN A 27 2.60 -23.34 33.87
N THR A 28 1.80 -23.04 34.89
CA THR A 28 2.09 -22.27 36.13
C THR A 28 1.39 -20.91 36.32
N THR A 29 0.65 -20.88 37.44
CA THR A 29 0.32 -19.78 38.34
C THR A 29 -0.80 -18.81 37.95
N VAL A 30 -1.99 -19.13 38.46
CA VAL A 30 -3.04 -18.17 38.82
C VAL A 30 -2.49 -17.09 39.76
N VAL A 31 -2.49 -15.83 39.32
CA VAL A 31 -2.38 -14.66 40.20
C VAL A 31 -3.47 -13.66 39.83
N ALA A 32 -4.04 -13.06 40.88
CA ALA A 32 -5.32 -12.39 40.97
C ALA A 32 -5.60 -11.25 39.98
N LYS A 33 -6.91 -11.10 39.71
CA LYS A 33 -7.55 -10.02 38.97
C LYS A 33 -7.25 -8.65 39.58
N ALA A 34 -6.43 -7.85 38.90
CA ALA A 34 -6.45 -6.40 39.03
C ALA A 34 -7.47 -5.81 38.04
N PRO A 35 -8.26 -4.78 38.39
CA PRO A 35 -9.10 -4.09 37.42
C PRO A 35 -8.17 -3.35 36.47
N SER A 36 -8.01 -3.84 35.23
CA SER A 36 -7.32 -3.09 34.20
C SER A 36 -8.19 -1.87 33.90
N THR A 37 -7.76 -0.70 34.37
CA THR A 37 -8.20 0.58 33.84
C THR A 37 -8.04 0.50 32.33
N GLN A 38 -9.14 0.42 31.59
CA GLN A 38 -9.12 0.42 30.13
C GLN A 38 -8.73 1.83 29.69
N THR A 39 -7.45 2.14 29.76
CA THR A 39 -6.87 3.23 28.98
C THR A 39 -7.09 2.83 27.54
N LYS A 40 -8.03 3.48 26.84
CA LYS A 40 -8.13 3.42 25.37
C LYS A 40 -6.83 3.96 24.81
N THR A 41 -5.81 3.12 24.71
CA THR A 41 -4.67 3.37 23.85
C THR A 41 -5.20 3.22 22.43
N THR A 42 -5.56 4.32 21.78
CA THR A 42 -5.75 4.33 20.34
C THR A 42 -4.38 4.03 19.73
N ARG A 43 -4.07 2.75 19.50
CA ARG A 43 -2.90 2.33 18.74
C ARG A 43 -3.13 2.78 17.29
N SER A 44 -2.67 3.97 16.96
CA SER A 44 -2.45 4.39 15.59
C SER A 44 -1.33 3.50 15.02
N SER A 45 -1.70 2.43 14.34
CA SER A 45 -0.75 1.59 13.63
C SER A 45 -0.61 2.09 12.20
N SER A 46 0.59 2.55 11.84
CA SER A 46 1.01 2.72 10.45
C SER A 46 1.94 1.58 10.06
N SER A 47 1.86 1.14 8.81
CA SER A 47 2.80 0.20 8.22
C SER A 47 3.28 0.72 6.88
N VAL A 48 4.56 0.51 6.59
CA VAL A 48 5.19 0.89 5.32
C VAL A 48 6.00 -0.30 4.84
N SER A 49 5.84 -0.64 3.57
CA SER A 49 6.59 -1.68 2.87
C SER A 49 7.20 -1.07 1.63
N ILE A 50 8.50 -1.24 1.46
CA ILE A 50 9.27 -0.70 0.34
C ILE A 50 9.91 -1.87 -0.38
N SER A 51 9.78 -1.90 -1.70
CA SER A 51 10.49 -2.83 -2.57
C SER A 51 11.25 -2.05 -3.61
N ASN A 52 12.53 -2.34 -3.73
CA ASN A 52 13.45 -1.66 -4.64
C ASN A 52 14.27 -2.72 -5.38
N SER A 53 13.97 -2.92 -6.65
CA SER A 53 14.68 -3.82 -7.57
C SER A 53 15.49 -2.99 -8.57
N ASP A 54 16.21 -3.62 -9.49
CA ASP A 54 17.00 -2.88 -10.50
C ASP A 54 16.12 -1.99 -11.38
N ASP A 55 14.94 -2.47 -11.77
CA ASP A 55 14.10 -1.81 -12.79
C ASP A 55 12.88 -1.10 -12.19
N SER A 56 12.59 -1.32 -10.89
CA SER A 56 11.37 -0.79 -10.28
C SER A 56 11.53 -0.40 -8.82
N TYR A 57 10.67 0.52 -8.40
CA TYR A 57 10.49 0.90 -7.00
C TYR A 57 9.00 0.93 -6.66
N SER A 58 8.65 0.41 -5.48
CA SER A 58 7.30 0.50 -4.96
C SER A 58 7.29 0.77 -3.46
N LEU A 59 6.29 1.54 -3.04
CA LEU A 59 6.00 1.81 -1.63
C LEU A 59 4.52 1.55 -1.39
N LEU A 60 4.23 0.71 -0.41
CA LEU A 60 2.88 0.44 0.08
C LEU A 60 2.79 0.88 1.53
N ALA A 61 1.90 1.81 1.82
CA ALA A 61 1.66 2.27 3.18
C ALA A 61 0.20 2.11 3.57
N ASN A 62 -0.03 1.65 4.80
CA ASN A 62 -1.34 1.65 5.45
C ASN A 62 -1.24 2.50 6.72
N PHE A 63 -2.24 3.32 6.97
CA PHE A 63 -2.21 4.31 8.04
C PHE A 63 -3.62 4.70 8.46
N ASP A 64 -3.73 5.42 9.58
CA ASP A 64 -5.00 5.95 10.03
C ASP A 64 -5.55 7.01 9.06
N ALA A 65 -6.85 6.95 8.77
CA ALA A 65 -7.54 7.85 7.86
C ALA A 65 -7.25 9.34 8.10
N SER A 66 -7.03 9.75 9.36
CA SER A 66 -6.66 11.12 9.75
C SER A 66 -5.38 11.63 9.08
N LYS A 67 -4.43 10.75 8.72
CA LYS A 67 -3.18 11.11 8.05
C LYS A 67 -3.34 11.31 6.54
N SER A 68 -4.48 10.93 5.95
CA SER A 68 -4.71 11.01 4.50
C SER A 68 -4.61 12.44 3.96
N LYS A 69 -5.22 13.43 4.65
CA LYS A 69 -5.15 14.85 4.23
C LYS A 69 -3.73 15.41 4.25
N LYS A 70 -2.92 14.98 5.23
CA LYS A 70 -1.51 15.41 5.33
C LYS A 70 -0.68 14.84 4.19
N LEU A 71 -0.89 13.58 3.84
CA LEU A 71 -0.24 12.95 2.69
C LEU A 71 -0.70 13.53 1.36
N GLU A 72 -2.00 13.82 1.21
CA GLU A 72 -2.52 14.50 0.02
C GLU A 72 -1.79 15.81 -0.23
N LYS A 73 -1.67 16.65 0.82
CA LYS A 73 -0.94 17.91 0.70
C LYS A 73 0.54 17.68 0.33
N LEU A 74 1.21 16.73 0.99
CA LEU A 74 2.61 16.41 0.70
C LEU A 74 2.82 16.00 -0.77
N LEU A 75 1.89 15.22 -1.34
CA LEU A 75 1.95 14.79 -2.73
C LEU A 75 1.70 15.97 -3.68
N SER A 76 0.65 16.76 -3.44
CA SER A 76 0.35 17.95 -4.26
C SER A 76 1.46 18.99 -4.25
N ASP A 77 2.17 19.14 -3.13
CA ASP A 77 3.27 20.11 -3.01
C ASP A 77 4.56 19.65 -3.71
N ASN A 78 4.72 18.36 -4.04
CA ASN A 78 5.96 17.79 -4.57
C ASN A 78 5.83 17.15 -5.97
N LEU A 79 4.61 16.99 -6.48
CA LEU A 79 4.35 16.40 -7.79
C LEU A 79 3.73 17.45 -8.71
N ASP A 80 4.40 17.72 -9.83
CA ASP A 80 3.98 18.75 -10.79
C ASP A 80 2.80 18.32 -11.68
N ASN A 81 2.38 17.06 -11.62
CA ASN A 81 1.33 16.51 -12.49
C ASN A 81 -0.07 16.69 -11.94
N ASP A 82 -1.02 16.83 -12.85
CA ASP A 82 -2.44 16.94 -12.54
C ASP A 82 -2.91 15.74 -11.72
N MET A 83 -3.49 16.04 -10.55
CA MET A 83 -4.14 15.05 -9.71
C MET A 83 -5.49 14.67 -10.33
N GLU A 84 -5.65 13.40 -10.68
CA GLU A 84 -6.94 12.83 -11.05
C GLU A 84 -7.68 12.36 -9.79
N SER A 85 -8.96 12.71 -9.69
CA SER A 85 -9.86 12.15 -8.66
C SER A 85 -10.79 11.13 -9.29
N THR A 86 -10.91 9.96 -8.66
CA THR A 86 -11.84 8.91 -9.07
C THR A 86 -13.16 9.02 -8.31
N GLU A 87 -14.25 8.52 -8.89
CA GLU A 87 -15.57 8.47 -8.22
C GLU A 87 -15.55 7.72 -6.88
N ARG A 88 -14.59 6.80 -6.69
CA ARG A 88 -14.39 6.03 -5.46
C ARG A 88 -13.52 6.75 -4.41
N GLY A 89 -13.29 8.05 -4.57
CA GLY A 89 -12.57 8.89 -3.60
C GLY A 89 -11.06 8.66 -3.56
N SER A 90 -10.49 7.99 -4.57
CA SER A 90 -9.03 7.87 -4.70
C SER A 90 -8.47 9.03 -5.50
N LYS A 91 -7.33 9.57 -5.05
CA LYS A 91 -6.56 10.63 -5.72
C LYS A 91 -5.32 9.99 -6.35
N ILE A 92 -5.07 10.31 -7.61
CA ILE A 92 -4.04 9.67 -8.42
C ILE A 92 -3.18 10.76 -9.04
N TRP A 93 -1.88 10.71 -8.75
CA TRP A 93 -0.88 11.42 -9.53
C TRP A 93 -0.17 10.38 -10.38
N LYS A 94 -0.17 10.56 -11.69
CA LYS A 94 0.51 9.65 -12.61
C LYS A 94 1.25 10.42 -13.68
N LYS A 95 2.31 9.82 -14.21
CA LYS A 95 2.98 10.30 -15.41
C LYS A 95 3.17 9.12 -16.35
N ASP A 96 2.72 9.29 -17.57
CA ASP A 96 2.92 8.32 -18.63
C ASP A 96 4.07 8.78 -19.54
N ASN A 97 4.85 7.83 -20.05
CA ASN A 97 5.92 8.01 -21.02
C ASN A 97 5.73 6.97 -22.12
N ASN A 98 5.56 7.41 -23.37
CA ASN A 98 5.29 6.55 -24.53
C ASN A 98 4.11 5.56 -24.37
N GLY A 99 3.09 5.93 -23.61
CA GLY A 99 1.90 5.10 -23.38
C GLY A 99 2.03 4.12 -22.20
N GLU A 100 3.16 4.13 -21.50
CA GLU A 100 3.41 3.33 -20.30
C GLU A 100 3.51 4.23 -19.07
N THR A 101 3.05 3.77 -17.90
CA THR A 101 3.07 4.57 -16.68
C THR A 101 4.45 4.57 -16.04
N ALA A 102 5.18 5.68 -16.21
CA ALA A 102 6.50 5.88 -15.63
C ALA A 102 6.45 5.96 -14.10
N TYR A 103 5.42 6.61 -13.54
CA TYR A 103 5.13 6.51 -12.12
C TYR A 103 3.66 6.75 -11.79
N SER A 104 3.23 6.23 -10.64
CA SER A 104 1.93 6.52 -10.06
C SER A 104 1.96 6.59 -8.53
N PHE A 105 1.21 7.53 -7.98
CA PHE A 105 0.89 7.67 -6.56
C PHE A 105 -0.61 7.61 -6.42
N VAL A 106 -1.12 6.54 -5.81
CA VAL A 106 -2.55 6.32 -5.59
C VAL A 106 -2.84 6.45 -4.10
N LEU A 107 -3.45 7.56 -3.73
CA LEU A 107 -3.88 7.85 -2.37
C LEU A 107 -5.36 7.53 -2.22
N LYS A 108 -5.67 6.68 -1.24
CA LYS A 108 -7.02 6.46 -0.72
C LYS A 108 -7.00 6.71 0.77
N GLU A 109 -8.17 6.90 1.36
CA GLU A 109 -8.30 6.95 2.82
C GLU A 109 -7.59 5.77 3.50
N GLY A 110 -6.61 6.08 4.34
CA GLY A 110 -5.82 5.12 5.11
C GLY A 110 -4.83 4.27 4.31
N LYS A 111 -4.63 4.55 3.01
CA LYS A 111 -3.74 3.74 2.16
C LYS A 111 -3.08 4.56 1.06
N LEU A 112 -1.78 4.33 0.86
CA LEU A 112 -1.02 4.89 -0.25
C LEU A 112 -0.29 3.76 -1.00
N LYS A 113 -0.39 3.78 -2.32
CA LYS A 113 0.39 2.92 -3.21
C LYS A 113 1.23 3.79 -4.14
N VAL A 114 2.54 3.52 -4.19
CA VAL A 114 3.49 4.15 -5.09
C VAL A 114 4.11 3.08 -5.98
N SER A 115 4.21 3.39 -7.26
CA SER A 115 4.88 2.56 -8.25
C SER A 115 5.70 3.46 -9.18
N ILE A 116 6.97 3.12 -9.37
CA ILE A 116 7.89 3.83 -10.25
C ILE A 116 8.59 2.78 -11.11
N ASP A 117 8.52 2.98 -12.41
CA ASP A 117 9.32 2.28 -13.39
C ASP A 117 10.60 3.07 -13.63
N LYS A 118 11.75 2.46 -13.32
CA LYS A 118 13.05 3.14 -13.39
C LYS A 118 13.58 3.25 -14.82
N GLU A 119 13.08 2.42 -15.74
CA GLU A 119 13.46 2.47 -17.14
C GLU A 119 12.74 3.62 -17.86
N LEU A 120 11.57 4.02 -17.36
CA LEU A 120 10.73 5.08 -17.93
C LEU A 120 10.96 6.48 -17.32
N VAL A 121 11.79 6.60 -16.28
CA VAL A 121 12.15 7.88 -15.65
C VAL A 121 13.66 8.12 -15.70
N SER A 122 14.09 9.38 -15.73
CA SER A 122 15.51 9.69 -15.56
C SER A 122 15.97 9.36 -14.14
N ASN A 123 17.26 9.02 -13.96
CA ASN A 123 17.83 8.75 -12.63
C ASN A 123 17.61 9.93 -11.65
N GLU A 124 17.71 11.16 -12.13
CA GLU A 124 17.42 12.35 -11.33
C GLU A 124 15.96 12.39 -10.85
N THR A 125 15.02 12.06 -11.74
CA THR A 125 13.59 11.98 -11.39
C THR A 125 13.35 10.86 -10.39
N PHE A 126 13.98 9.70 -10.60
CA PHE A 126 13.90 8.57 -9.68
C PHE A 126 14.34 8.95 -8.26
N GLU A 127 15.51 9.57 -8.10
CA GLU A 127 16.01 9.95 -6.77
C GLU A 127 15.12 11.00 -6.09
N LYS A 128 14.53 11.93 -6.85
CA LYS A 128 13.52 12.87 -6.32
C LYS A 128 12.27 12.15 -5.81
N LEU A 129 11.74 11.21 -6.59
CA LEU A 129 10.54 10.43 -6.22
C LEU A 129 10.82 9.47 -5.05
N LYS A 130 11.99 8.87 -5.00
CA LYS A 130 12.46 8.03 -3.88
C LYS A 130 12.59 8.85 -2.60
N THR A 131 13.20 10.03 -2.68
CA THR A 131 13.27 10.98 -1.55
C THR A 131 11.87 11.38 -1.06
N LEU A 132 10.90 11.55 -1.95
CA LEU A 132 9.50 11.77 -1.58
C LEU A 132 8.90 10.54 -0.86
N GLY A 133 9.21 9.33 -1.34
CA GLY A 133 8.88 8.07 -0.66
C GLY A 133 9.40 7.99 0.78
N ASP A 134 10.64 8.40 1.00
CA ASP A 134 11.24 8.43 2.34
C ASP A 134 10.55 9.45 3.25
N LYS A 135 10.25 10.66 2.75
CA LYS A 135 9.47 11.68 3.49
C LYS A 135 8.07 11.18 3.86
N ILE A 136 7.43 10.40 2.99
CA ILE A 136 6.14 9.77 3.25
C ILE A 136 6.25 8.78 4.40
N SER A 137 7.26 7.89 4.36
CA SER A 137 7.53 6.92 5.42
C SER A 137 7.73 7.63 6.77
N GLU A 138 8.59 8.66 6.79
CA GLU A 138 8.86 9.45 7.99
C GLU A 138 7.60 10.15 8.53
N THR A 139 6.78 10.71 7.63
CA THR A 139 5.51 11.36 7.99
C THR A 139 4.54 10.40 8.64
N LEU A 140 4.56 9.12 8.24
CA LEU A 140 3.69 8.07 8.76
C LEU A 140 4.21 7.44 10.05
N SER A 141 5.52 7.43 10.27
CA SER A 141 6.13 6.97 11.53
C SER A 141 5.97 7.94 12.68
N LYS A 142 5.84 9.25 12.40
CA LYS A 142 5.59 10.27 13.43
C LYS A 142 4.12 10.25 13.85
N ASN A 143 3.88 10.05 15.16
CA ASN A 143 2.54 10.02 15.75
C ASN A 143 1.88 11.40 15.71
#